data_AF-A0AAV4SX52-F1
#
_entry.id   AF-A0AAV4SX52-F1
#
_cell.length_a   1.000
_cell.length_b   1.000
_cell.length_c   1.000
_cell.angle_alpha   90.00
_cell.angle_beta   90.00
_cell.angle_gamma   90.00
#
_symmetry.space_group_name_H-M   'P 1'
#
loop_
_entity.id
_entity.type
_entity.pdbx_description
1 polymer ?
#
loop_
_entity_poly.entity_id
_entity_poly.type
_entity_poly.pdbx_seq_one_letter_code
_entity_poly.pdbx_strand_id
1 'polypeptide(L)'
;MSCAFLVLCYFGAFRLRQHGGEPNQQPKKLRSYTEGPGEIGFYPDEDLIVSPSQRRSERRASHKSSNCTLYTCFDLSRCHQDFKVYVYPVEEPISGTYQKILNVIRDSRYFTSDPSQACLFVLGLDTLDRDSLSPDYVSDLQGKLDQVKYWNNGRNHVIFNLYSGTWPDYAENLGFDIGEAILAKASMSTANFRPKFDVSIPLFSKTHPERGGERGYVGSGDLPATKKYLLVFKGKRYLYGIGSETRNALYHLHNGKDIILLTTCKHGKKWKELKDPRCELENKEYDRLYFLESRNFISI
;
A
#
# COMPACT_ATOMS: atom_id res chain seq x y z
N MET A 1 29.99 -1.19 -64.32
CA MET A 1 30.07 -1.74 -62.94
C MET A 1 31.45 -1.40 -62.40
N SER A 2 31.58 -0.32 -61.63
CA SER A 2 32.88 0.25 -61.24
C SER A 2 33.53 -0.56 -60.11
N CYS A 3 34.84 -0.84 -60.21
CA CYS A 3 35.63 -1.61 -59.25
C CYS A 3 35.57 -1.08 -57.80
N ALA A 4 35.10 0.15 -57.58
CA ALA A 4 34.86 0.72 -56.26
C ALA A 4 33.76 0.01 -55.45
N PHE A 5 32.76 -0.61 -56.11
CA PHE A 5 31.68 -1.32 -55.40
C PHE A 5 32.13 -2.67 -54.83
N LEU A 6 33.08 -3.35 -55.49
CA LEU A 6 33.57 -4.66 -55.04
C LEU A 6 34.50 -4.54 -53.83
N VAL A 7 35.26 -3.44 -53.70
CA VAL A 7 36.14 -3.20 -52.54
C VAL A 7 35.32 -2.88 -51.28
N LEU A 8 34.21 -2.16 -51.41
CA LEU A 8 33.29 -1.89 -50.29
C LEU A 8 32.58 -3.16 -49.80
N CYS A 9 32.21 -4.08 -50.70
CA CYS A 9 31.65 -5.37 -50.29
C CYS A 9 32.72 -6.31 -49.68
N TYR A 10 33.96 -6.29 -50.19
CA TYR A 10 35.03 -7.19 -49.73
C TYR A 10 35.63 -6.76 -48.38
N PHE A 11 35.78 -5.45 -48.11
CA PHE A 11 36.30 -4.94 -46.84
C PHE A 11 35.23 -4.50 -45.83
N GLY A 12 34.00 -4.20 -46.29
CA GLY A 12 32.89 -3.79 -45.41
C GLY A 12 32.17 -4.95 -44.72
N ALA A 13 32.26 -6.18 -45.26
CA ALA A 13 31.59 -7.35 -44.68
C ALA A 13 32.40 -8.07 -43.58
N PHE A 14 33.65 -7.66 -43.33
CA PHE A 14 34.56 -8.38 -42.42
C PHE A 14 34.80 -7.70 -41.05
N ARG A 15 33.99 -6.71 -40.66
CA ARG A 15 34.15 -6.01 -39.36
C ARG A 15 32.88 -5.80 -38.54
N LEU A 16 31.94 -6.74 -38.58
CA LEU A 16 30.83 -6.81 -37.61
C LEU A 16 30.68 -8.20 -36.97
N ARG A 17 31.79 -8.91 -36.79
CA ARG A 17 31.78 -10.20 -36.09
C ARG A 17 33.07 -10.41 -35.30
N GLN A 18 33.19 -9.72 -34.17
CA GLN A 18 33.98 -10.15 -33.00
C GLN A 18 33.83 -9.13 -31.87
N HIS A 19 32.82 -9.31 -31.01
CA HIS A 19 32.98 -9.22 -29.56
C HIS A 19 31.79 -9.91 -28.88
N GLY A 20 32.06 -11.14 -28.41
CA GLY A 20 31.44 -11.74 -27.22
C GLY A 20 29.96 -12.08 -27.24
N GLY A 21 29.56 -13.09 -28.04
CA GLY A 21 28.42 -13.92 -27.67
C GLY A 21 28.87 -15.00 -26.68
N GLU A 22 28.45 -14.90 -25.42
CA GLU A 22 28.36 -16.07 -24.54
C GLU A 22 27.02 -16.80 -24.78
N PRO A 23 26.97 -18.13 -24.63
CA PRO A 23 25.82 -18.92 -25.05
C PRO A 23 24.69 -18.83 -24.03
N ASN A 24 23.49 -18.50 -24.54
CA ASN A 24 22.18 -18.96 -24.10
C ASN A 24 22.03 -19.24 -22.58
N GLN A 25 22.08 -18.19 -21.75
CA GLN A 25 21.54 -18.28 -20.40
C GLN A 25 20.01 -18.16 -20.50
N GLN A 26 19.31 -19.22 -20.09
CA GLN A 26 17.88 -19.16 -19.76
C GLN A 26 17.61 -17.88 -18.96
N PRO A 27 16.46 -17.19 -19.16
CA PRO A 27 16.15 -15.99 -18.39
C PRO A 27 16.30 -16.31 -16.91
N LYS A 28 17.30 -15.70 -16.25
CA LYS A 28 17.49 -15.83 -14.81
C LYS A 28 16.15 -15.42 -14.19
N LYS A 29 15.46 -16.38 -13.58
CA LYS A 29 14.26 -16.14 -12.79
C LYS A 29 14.69 -15.19 -11.66
N LEU A 30 14.46 -13.90 -11.86
CA LEU A 30 14.77 -12.89 -10.86
C LEU A 30 13.92 -13.23 -9.64
N ARG A 31 14.60 -13.45 -8.51
CA ARG A 31 13.96 -13.73 -7.22
C ARG A 31 12.99 -12.59 -6.91
N SER A 32 11.80 -12.93 -6.43
CA SER A 32 10.89 -11.92 -5.89
C SER A 32 11.58 -11.21 -4.73
N TYR A 33 11.39 -9.90 -4.59
CA TYR A 33 11.84 -9.11 -3.43
C TYR A 33 11.26 -9.62 -2.09
N THR A 34 10.27 -10.50 -2.14
CA THR A 34 9.68 -11.18 -0.98
C THR A 34 10.35 -12.51 -0.61
N GLU A 35 11.24 -13.04 -1.46
CA GLU A 35 11.98 -14.29 -1.20
C GLU A 35 13.38 -13.97 -0.66
N GLY A 36 13.44 -13.64 0.63
CA GLY A 36 14.71 -13.49 1.35
C GLY A 36 15.50 -14.80 1.40
N PRO A 37 16.82 -14.76 1.65
CA PRO A 37 17.59 -15.96 1.98
C PRO A 37 16.95 -16.61 3.21
N GLY A 38 16.73 -17.92 3.17
CA GLY A 38 16.32 -18.68 4.34
C GLY A 38 17.28 -18.40 5.50
N GLU A 39 16.70 -18.30 6.69
CA GLU A 39 17.39 -18.20 7.98
C GLU A 39 18.32 -16.98 8.12
N ILE A 40 17.73 -15.79 8.28
CA ILE A 40 18.36 -14.71 9.03
C ILE A 40 17.54 -14.54 10.31
N GLY A 41 18.19 -14.81 11.44
CA GLY A 41 17.60 -14.66 12.76
C GLY A 41 16.97 -13.27 12.90
N PHE A 42 15.68 -13.27 13.27
CA PHE A 42 14.95 -12.08 13.67
C PHE A 42 15.69 -11.41 14.84
N TYR A 43 16.33 -10.27 14.60
CA TYR A 43 16.57 -9.31 15.67
C TYR A 43 15.24 -8.62 15.94
N PRO A 44 14.60 -8.81 17.11
CA PRO A 44 13.45 -8.00 17.48
C PRO A 44 13.91 -6.55 17.57
N ASP A 45 13.14 -5.65 16.99
CA ASP A 45 13.28 -4.21 17.20
C ASP A 45 13.14 -3.95 18.72
N GLU A 46 14.26 -3.84 19.44
CA GLU A 46 14.29 -3.77 20.92
C GLU A 46 13.67 -2.47 21.46
N ASP A 47 13.42 -1.48 20.59
CA ASP A 47 13.12 -0.11 21.02
C ASP A 47 11.63 0.23 21.11
N LEU A 48 10.72 -0.74 20.94
CA LEU A 48 9.29 -0.54 21.20
C LEU A 48 8.93 -1.06 22.60
N ILE A 49 8.94 -0.18 23.59
CA ILE A 49 8.44 -0.47 24.95
C ILE A 49 6.91 -0.55 24.93
N VAL A 50 6.39 -1.63 24.34
CA VAL A 50 4.97 -1.98 24.38
C VAL A 50 4.68 -2.70 25.71
N SER A 51 3.55 -2.38 26.35
CA SER A 51 3.18 -2.98 27.63
C SER A 51 3.09 -4.53 27.54
N PRO A 52 3.42 -5.28 28.61
CA PRO A 52 3.37 -6.75 28.59
C PRO A 52 1.98 -7.35 28.34
N SER A 53 0.90 -6.60 28.58
CA SER A 53 -0.48 -7.00 28.25
C SER A 53 -0.74 -6.86 26.75
N GLN A 54 -0.31 -5.75 26.16
CA GLN A 54 -0.44 -5.47 24.73
C GLN A 54 0.44 -6.40 23.89
N ARG A 55 1.67 -6.71 24.34
CA ARG A 55 2.51 -7.76 23.71
C ARG A 55 1.84 -9.14 23.73
N ARG A 56 1.09 -9.46 24.79
CA ARG A 56 0.36 -10.74 24.90
C ARG A 56 -0.88 -10.79 24.02
N SER A 57 -1.62 -9.69 23.89
CA SER A 57 -2.77 -9.61 22.97
C SER A 57 -2.32 -9.65 21.50
N GLU A 58 -1.24 -8.94 21.16
CA GLU A 58 -0.62 -8.96 19.83
C GLU A 58 -0.16 -10.37 19.46
N ARG A 59 0.54 -11.07 20.35
CA ARG A 59 0.94 -12.47 20.11
C ARG A 59 -0.26 -13.40 19.92
N ARG A 60 -1.34 -13.22 20.68
CA ARG A 60 -2.56 -14.04 20.54
C ARG A 60 -3.34 -13.76 19.25
N ALA A 61 -3.46 -12.50 18.87
CA ALA A 61 -4.10 -12.08 17.61
C ALA A 61 -3.29 -12.55 16.40
N SER A 62 -1.96 -12.39 16.45
CA SER A 62 -1.02 -12.86 15.42
C SER A 62 -1.03 -14.40 15.29
N HIS A 63 -1.04 -15.15 16.39
CA HIS A 63 -1.10 -16.63 16.33
C HIS A 63 -2.44 -17.19 15.79
N LYS A 64 -3.55 -16.48 16.01
CA LYS A 64 -4.85 -16.88 15.44
C LYS A 64 -4.97 -16.49 13.97
N SER A 65 -4.41 -15.36 13.55
CA SER A 65 -4.52 -14.89 12.16
C SER A 65 -3.51 -15.53 11.20
N SER A 66 -2.35 -15.98 11.68
CA SER A 66 -1.25 -16.50 10.84
C SER A 66 -1.59 -17.75 10.00
N ASN A 67 -2.68 -18.45 10.32
CA ASN A 67 -3.14 -19.64 9.58
C ASN A 67 -4.27 -19.35 8.56
N CYS A 68 -4.66 -18.09 8.39
CA CYS A 68 -5.72 -17.74 7.45
C CYS A 68 -5.23 -17.73 6.00
N THR A 69 -5.94 -18.49 5.19
CA THR A 69 -5.79 -18.56 3.73
C THR A 69 -7.15 -18.39 3.09
N LEU A 70 -7.19 -18.15 1.78
CA LEU A 70 -8.44 -18.04 1.03
C LEU A 70 -9.30 -19.33 1.11
N TYR A 71 -8.70 -20.47 1.47
CA TYR A 71 -9.42 -21.74 1.60
C TYR A 71 -9.84 -22.05 3.04
N THR A 72 -9.18 -21.46 4.04
CA THR A 72 -9.44 -21.75 5.45
C THR A 72 -10.35 -20.71 6.10
N CYS A 73 -10.13 -19.43 5.83
CA CYS A 73 -10.81 -18.31 6.49
C CYS A 73 -11.80 -17.56 5.59
N PHE A 74 -11.97 -18.01 4.35
CA PHE A 74 -12.91 -17.42 3.40
C PHE A 74 -13.80 -18.50 2.81
N ASP A 75 -15.10 -18.22 2.73
CA ASP A 75 -16.07 -19.08 2.09
C ASP A 75 -16.21 -18.72 0.61
N LEU A 76 -15.46 -19.44 -0.22
CA LEU A 76 -15.51 -19.32 -1.68
C LEU A 76 -16.87 -19.71 -2.26
N SER A 77 -17.68 -20.51 -1.55
CA SER A 77 -18.94 -21.01 -2.08
C SER A 77 -19.94 -19.90 -2.39
N ARG A 78 -19.87 -18.82 -1.59
CA ARG A 78 -20.69 -17.60 -1.73
C ARG A 78 -20.39 -16.79 -2.99
N CYS A 79 -19.31 -17.10 -3.69
CA CYS A 79 -18.79 -16.31 -4.80
C CYS A 79 -18.88 -17.02 -6.16
N HIS A 80 -19.49 -18.21 -6.23
CA HIS A 80 -19.53 -19.03 -7.44
C HIS A 80 -20.45 -18.48 -8.55
N GLN A 81 -21.58 -17.88 -8.20
CA GLN A 81 -22.58 -17.44 -9.20
C GLN A 81 -22.33 -16.01 -9.67
N ASP A 82 -22.24 -15.07 -8.74
CA ASP A 82 -21.91 -13.67 -9.01
C ASP A 82 -21.06 -13.12 -7.85
N PHE A 83 -20.29 -12.09 -8.14
CA PHE A 83 -19.48 -11.41 -7.13
C PHE A 83 -20.24 -10.20 -6.61
N LYS A 84 -20.98 -10.37 -5.52
CA LYS A 84 -21.70 -9.27 -4.86
C LYS A 84 -21.06 -8.85 -3.55
N VAL A 85 -21.15 -7.56 -3.24
CA VAL A 85 -20.66 -6.93 -2.02
C VAL A 85 -21.83 -6.30 -1.29
N TYR A 86 -22.09 -6.78 -0.08
CA TYR A 86 -23.05 -6.17 0.83
C TYR A 86 -22.33 -5.14 1.71
N VAL A 87 -22.91 -3.95 1.80
CA VAL A 87 -22.43 -2.88 2.68
C VAL A 87 -23.42 -2.74 3.81
N TYR A 88 -22.97 -2.89 5.06
CA TYR A 88 -23.84 -2.70 6.22
C TYR A 88 -24.39 -1.26 6.28
N PRO A 89 -25.59 -1.07 6.88
CA PRO A 89 -26.09 0.26 7.14
C PRO A 89 -25.12 1.04 8.04
N VAL A 90 -25.04 2.35 7.81
CA VAL A 90 -24.21 3.26 8.62
C VAL A 90 -25.09 3.80 9.74
N GLU A 91 -24.84 3.36 10.97
CA GLU A 91 -25.63 3.73 12.15
C GLU A 91 -25.01 4.91 12.93
N GLU A 92 -23.70 5.13 12.76
CA GLU A 92 -22.93 6.18 13.43
C GLU A 92 -22.20 7.06 12.41
N PRO A 93 -21.79 8.29 12.79
CA PRO A 93 -20.97 9.14 11.93
C PRO A 93 -19.65 8.46 11.54
N ILE A 94 -19.31 8.54 10.25
CA ILE A 94 -18.05 8.01 9.69
C ILE A 94 -17.24 9.14 9.05
N SER A 95 -15.92 8.94 8.89
CA SER A 95 -15.06 9.93 8.23
C SER A 95 -15.46 10.12 6.77
N GLY A 96 -15.19 11.31 6.24
CA GLY A 96 -15.43 11.60 4.82
C GLY A 96 -14.68 10.66 3.88
N THR A 97 -13.52 10.14 4.30
CA THR A 97 -12.76 9.15 3.52
C THR A 97 -13.45 7.79 3.51
N TYR A 98 -13.96 7.32 4.64
CA TYR A 98 -14.68 6.04 4.69
C TYR A 98 -16.01 6.12 3.93
N GLN A 99 -16.72 7.24 4.04
CA GLN A 99 -17.94 7.48 3.27
C GLN A 99 -17.70 7.37 1.75
N LYS A 100 -16.59 7.94 1.24
CA LYS A 100 -16.20 7.80 -0.17
C LYS A 100 -16.00 6.34 -0.57
N ILE A 101 -15.34 5.53 0.27
CA ILE A 101 -15.14 4.10 0.02
C ILE A 101 -16.49 3.39 -0.08
N LEU A 102 -17.40 3.62 0.88
CA LEU A 102 -18.72 2.99 0.87
C LEU A 102 -19.55 3.43 -0.36
N ASN A 103 -19.49 4.71 -0.74
CA ASN A 103 -20.17 5.23 -1.93
C ASN A 103 -19.69 4.54 -3.21
N VAL A 104 -18.38 4.44 -3.42
CA VAL A 104 -17.80 3.77 -4.59
C VAL A 104 -18.24 2.31 -4.68
N ILE A 105 -18.33 1.61 -3.53
CA ILE A 105 -18.82 0.23 -3.50
C ILE A 105 -20.30 0.18 -3.87
N ARG A 106 -21.14 1.03 -3.25
CA ARG A 106 -22.60 1.09 -3.49
C ARG A 106 -22.96 1.44 -4.93
N ASP A 107 -22.19 2.34 -5.55
CA ASP A 107 -22.39 2.75 -6.95
C ASP A 107 -21.88 1.71 -7.96
N SER A 108 -21.15 0.69 -7.51
CA SER A 108 -20.60 -0.34 -8.37
C SER A 108 -21.64 -1.40 -8.76
N ARG A 109 -21.41 -2.09 -9.88
CA ARG A 109 -22.19 -3.27 -10.31
C ARG A 109 -22.13 -4.45 -9.33
N TYR A 110 -21.20 -4.42 -8.40
CA TYR A 110 -20.99 -5.46 -7.40
C TYR A 110 -21.86 -5.24 -6.17
N PHE A 111 -22.43 -4.05 -5.95
CA PHE A 111 -23.28 -3.80 -4.79
C PHE A 111 -24.51 -4.72 -4.76
N THR A 112 -24.89 -5.16 -3.56
CA THR A 112 -26.20 -5.75 -3.27
C THR A 112 -26.74 -5.24 -1.94
N SER A 113 -28.06 -5.04 -1.86
CA SER A 113 -28.78 -4.78 -0.61
C SER A 113 -29.20 -6.08 0.10
N ASP A 114 -29.08 -7.23 -0.55
CA ASP A 114 -29.46 -8.54 -0.02
C ASP A 114 -28.20 -9.29 0.49
N PRO A 115 -28.03 -9.46 1.82
CA PRO A 115 -26.87 -10.15 2.38
C PRO A 115 -26.83 -11.64 2.04
N SER A 116 -27.93 -12.26 1.60
CA SER A 116 -27.94 -13.66 1.18
C SER A 116 -27.22 -13.89 -0.16
N GLN A 117 -27.19 -12.87 -1.02
CA GLN A 117 -26.53 -12.89 -2.33
C GLN A 117 -25.06 -12.45 -2.26
N ALA A 118 -24.61 -11.95 -1.12
CA ALA A 118 -23.29 -11.34 -0.98
C ALA A 118 -22.18 -12.39 -0.91
N CYS A 119 -21.14 -12.19 -1.71
CA CYS A 119 -19.85 -12.85 -1.62
C CYS A 119 -18.97 -12.17 -0.57
N LEU A 120 -18.95 -10.83 -0.54
CA LEU A 120 -18.20 -10.02 0.42
C LEU A 120 -19.08 -9.12 1.28
N PHE A 121 -18.59 -8.81 2.46
CA PHE A 121 -19.21 -7.90 3.42
C PHE A 121 -18.27 -6.75 3.77
N VAL A 122 -18.79 -5.52 3.76
CA VAL A 122 -18.06 -4.31 4.19
C VAL A 122 -18.85 -3.61 5.26
N LEU A 123 -18.21 -3.39 6.41
CA LEU A 123 -18.83 -2.79 7.59
C LEU A 123 -19.32 -1.36 7.31
N GLY A 124 -20.34 -0.94 8.05
CA GLY A 124 -20.77 0.47 8.14
C GLY A 124 -20.03 1.22 9.25
N LEU A 125 -19.00 0.61 9.84
CA LEU A 125 -18.19 1.12 10.95
C LEU A 125 -16.84 1.59 10.41
N ASP A 126 -16.47 2.84 10.73
CA ASP A 126 -15.18 3.38 10.28
C ASP A 126 -14.00 2.71 11.01
N THR A 127 -13.13 2.09 10.22
CA THR A 127 -11.94 1.35 10.66
C THR A 127 -10.64 1.95 10.11
N LEU A 128 -10.72 3.04 9.35
CA LEU A 128 -9.59 3.60 8.62
C LEU A 128 -8.51 4.14 9.54
N ASP A 129 -8.91 4.78 10.63
CA ASP A 129 -8.01 5.47 11.54
C ASP A 129 -8.07 4.86 12.94
N ARG A 130 -6.98 4.21 13.33
CA ARG A 130 -6.81 3.59 14.66
C ARG A 130 -5.83 4.36 15.54
N ASP A 131 -5.48 5.58 15.17
CA ASP A 131 -4.78 6.52 16.05
C ASP A 131 -5.76 7.08 17.09
N SER A 132 -5.53 6.82 18.37
CA SER A 132 -6.40 7.28 19.47
C SER A 132 -6.46 8.80 19.61
N LEU A 133 -5.52 9.53 19.00
CA LEU A 133 -5.50 11.00 18.96
C LEU A 133 -6.27 11.56 17.75
N SER A 134 -6.69 10.71 16.82
CA SER A 134 -7.41 11.14 15.63
C SER A 134 -8.85 11.52 15.95
N PRO A 135 -9.38 12.62 15.38
CA PRO A 135 -10.81 12.93 15.48
C PRO A 135 -11.69 11.88 14.79
N ASP A 136 -11.12 11.07 13.88
CA ASP A 136 -11.83 10.00 13.18
C ASP A 136 -11.75 8.65 13.92
N TYR A 137 -11.14 8.62 15.12
CA TYR A 137 -10.99 7.39 15.92
C TYR A 137 -12.34 6.92 16.47
N VAL A 138 -12.74 5.71 16.09
CA VAL A 138 -13.93 5.06 16.64
C VAL A 138 -13.58 4.28 17.91
N SER A 139 -14.11 4.72 19.05
CA SER A 139 -13.99 4.01 20.34
C SER A 139 -14.92 2.78 20.42
N ASP A 140 -14.54 1.82 21.26
CA ASP A 140 -15.29 0.59 21.53
C ASP A 140 -15.74 -0.17 20.26
N LEU A 141 -14.82 -0.32 19.30
CA LEU A 141 -15.14 -0.99 18.06
C LEU A 141 -15.47 -2.48 18.27
N GLN A 142 -14.87 -3.13 19.26
CA GLN A 142 -15.20 -4.52 19.59
C GLN A 142 -16.66 -4.66 20.01
N GLY A 143 -17.14 -3.85 20.95
CA GLY A 143 -18.53 -3.90 21.39
C GLY A 143 -19.53 -3.61 20.27
N LYS A 144 -19.17 -2.72 19.34
CA LYS A 144 -19.96 -2.44 18.12
C LYS A 144 -19.97 -3.62 17.16
N LEU A 145 -18.81 -4.25 16.96
CA LEU A 145 -18.66 -5.41 16.07
C LEU A 145 -19.45 -6.62 16.57
N ASP A 146 -19.50 -6.82 17.89
CA ASP A 146 -20.25 -7.90 18.53
C ASP A 146 -21.77 -7.81 18.27
N GLN A 147 -22.28 -6.61 17.93
CA GLN A 147 -23.69 -6.36 17.58
C GLN A 147 -23.97 -6.53 16.08
N VAL A 148 -22.94 -6.72 15.25
CA VAL A 148 -23.07 -6.85 13.80
C VAL A 148 -23.63 -8.23 13.43
N LYS A 149 -24.88 -8.23 12.95
CA LYS A 149 -25.69 -9.44 12.71
C LYS A 149 -25.01 -10.56 11.91
N TYR A 150 -24.23 -10.24 10.87
CA TYR A 150 -23.61 -11.24 9.98
C TYR A 150 -22.09 -11.32 10.12
N TRP A 151 -21.50 -10.79 11.20
CA TRP A 151 -20.04 -10.70 11.37
C TRP A 151 -19.32 -12.04 11.13
N ASN A 152 -19.89 -13.15 11.62
CA ASN A 152 -19.39 -14.51 11.41
C ASN A 152 -17.87 -14.64 11.62
N ASN A 153 -17.38 -14.11 12.75
CA ASN A 153 -15.96 -14.08 13.08
C ASN A 153 -15.08 -13.46 11.96
N GLY A 154 -15.61 -12.52 11.19
CA GLY A 154 -14.92 -11.86 10.08
C GLY A 154 -14.91 -12.63 8.76
N ARG A 155 -15.44 -13.85 8.69
CA ARG A 155 -15.45 -14.63 7.44
C ARG A 155 -16.16 -13.86 6.32
N ASN A 156 -15.49 -13.75 5.16
CA ASN A 156 -15.94 -12.97 3.99
C ASN A 156 -16.06 -11.44 4.21
N HIS A 157 -15.57 -10.91 5.33
CA HIS A 157 -15.54 -9.47 5.57
C HIS A 157 -14.24 -8.84 5.09
N VAL A 158 -14.30 -7.58 4.67
CA VAL A 158 -13.12 -6.76 4.36
C VAL A 158 -13.07 -5.58 5.32
N ILE A 159 -11.94 -5.42 6.00
CA ILE A 159 -11.64 -4.28 6.86
C ILE A 159 -10.64 -3.38 6.15
N PHE A 160 -10.86 -2.07 6.19
CA PHE A 160 -9.95 -1.08 5.63
C PHE A 160 -9.21 -0.37 6.75
N ASN A 161 -7.88 -0.27 6.65
CA ASN A 161 -7.08 0.53 7.56
C ASN A 161 -6.04 1.35 6.79
N LEU A 162 -6.03 2.67 7.00
CA LEU A 162 -5.06 3.57 6.38
C LEU A 162 -4.07 4.13 7.39
N TYR A 163 -4.52 4.37 8.62
CA TYR A 163 -3.71 4.96 9.67
C TYR A 163 -3.69 4.01 10.87
N SER A 164 -2.49 3.52 11.19
CA SER A 164 -2.24 2.57 12.28
C SER A 164 -1.67 3.24 13.53
N GLY A 165 -1.88 4.55 13.70
CA GLY A 165 -1.29 5.33 14.79
C GLY A 165 -0.28 6.37 14.33
N THR A 166 0.09 7.25 15.25
CA THR A 166 1.14 8.25 15.09
C THR A 166 2.26 7.95 16.08
N TRP A 167 3.52 8.19 15.68
CA TRP A 167 4.67 8.05 16.58
C TRP A 167 4.42 8.74 17.94
N PRO A 168 4.80 8.11 19.07
CA PRO A 168 5.48 6.81 19.19
C PRO A 168 4.54 5.60 19.14
N ASP A 169 3.23 5.81 19.08
CA ASP A 169 2.19 4.80 19.32
C ASP A 169 1.68 4.17 18.02
N TYR A 170 2.58 3.68 17.16
CA TYR A 170 2.16 2.85 16.03
C TYR A 170 1.62 1.51 16.55
N ALA A 171 0.34 1.24 16.30
CA ALA A 171 -0.33 0.01 16.68
C ALA A 171 -0.49 -0.90 15.45
N GLU A 172 0.24 -2.02 15.43
CA GLU A 172 0.02 -3.05 14.41
C GLU A 172 -1.37 -3.69 14.52
N ASN A 173 -1.84 -3.83 15.77
CA ASN A 173 -3.19 -4.26 16.09
C ASN A 173 -4.19 -3.09 15.94
N LEU A 174 -5.33 -3.36 15.32
CA LEU A 174 -6.39 -2.36 15.14
C LEU A 174 -7.17 -2.03 16.44
N GLY A 175 -6.91 -2.75 17.53
CA GLY A 175 -7.60 -2.55 18.81
C GLY A 175 -8.93 -3.28 18.92
N PHE A 176 -9.19 -4.26 18.06
CA PHE A 176 -10.33 -5.16 18.07
C PHE A 176 -9.98 -6.47 17.33
N ASP A 177 -10.76 -7.53 17.55
CA ASP A 177 -10.54 -8.83 16.91
C ASP A 177 -11.15 -8.85 15.49
N ILE A 178 -10.27 -8.89 14.49
CA ILE A 178 -10.67 -8.98 13.07
C ILE A 178 -11.05 -10.40 12.65
N GLY A 179 -10.78 -11.41 13.49
CA GLY A 179 -11.00 -12.82 13.20
C GLY A 179 -10.43 -13.23 11.84
N GLU A 180 -11.32 -13.70 10.98
CA GLU A 180 -11.09 -14.23 9.64
C GLU A 180 -11.29 -13.18 8.54
N ALA A 181 -11.48 -11.90 8.89
CA ALA A 181 -11.67 -10.84 7.89
C ALA A 181 -10.40 -10.60 7.07
N ILE A 182 -10.57 -10.30 5.79
CA ILE A 182 -9.50 -9.80 4.91
C ILE A 182 -9.13 -8.39 5.39
N LEU A 183 -7.84 -8.16 5.61
CA LEU A 183 -7.34 -6.84 5.98
C LEU A 183 -6.77 -6.12 4.76
N ALA A 184 -7.44 -5.06 4.34
CA ALA A 184 -6.96 -4.12 3.35
C ALA A 184 -6.26 -2.95 4.07
N LYS A 185 -4.94 -3.05 4.26
CA LYS A 185 -4.16 -2.13 5.11
C LYS A 185 -3.03 -1.42 4.37
N ALA A 186 -2.89 -0.12 4.63
CA ALA A 186 -1.71 0.65 4.25
C ALA A 186 -0.58 0.44 5.27
N SER A 187 0.67 0.46 4.80
CA SER A 187 1.86 0.30 5.65
C SER A 187 1.83 -0.98 6.52
N MET A 188 1.35 -2.09 5.96
CA MET A 188 1.28 -3.37 6.67
C MET A 188 2.68 -3.98 6.85
N SER A 189 3.03 -4.34 8.09
CA SER A 189 4.25 -5.09 8.38
C SER A 189 4.22 -6.48 7.72
N THR A 190 5.36 -6.88 7.14
CA THR A 190 5.53 -8.22 6.55
C THR A 190 5.40 -9.34 7.60
N ALA A 191 5.59 -9.03 8.89
CA ALA A 191 5.41 -10.00 9.97
C ALA A 191 3.93 -10.34 10.22
N ASN A 192 3.00 -9.44 9.89
CA ASN A 192 1.56 -9.59 10.13
C ASN A 192 0.75 -9.79 8.84
N PHE A 193 1.34 -9.47 7.68
CA PHE A 193 0.71 -9.65 6.38
C PHE A 193 0.44 -11.13 6.09
N ARG A 194 -0.82 -11.51 5.86
CA ARG A 194 -1.17 -12.88 5.43
C ARG A 194 -1.11 -12.99 3.91
N PRO A 195 -0.09 -13.65 3.33
CA PRO A 195 0.09 -13.67 1.89
C PRO A 195 -1.07 -14.36 1.18
N LYS A 196 -1.52 -13.79 0.05
CA LYS A 196 -2.65 -14.28 -0.76
C LYS A 196 -4.00 -14.24 -0.04
N PHE A 197 -4.09 -13.54 1.09
CA PHE A 197 -5.31 -13.36 1.85
C PHE A 197 -5.58 -11.87 2.11
N ASP A 198 -4.60 -11.18 2.69
CA ASP A 198 -4.68 -9.75 2.91
C ASP A 198 -4.31 -8.93 1.68
N VAL A 199 -4.73 -7.67 1.67
CA VAL A 199 -4.50 -6.74 0.57
C VAL A 199 -3.68 -5.55 1.06
N SER A 200 -2.51 -5.34 0.47
CA SER A 200 -1.76 -4.11 0.68
C SER A 200 -2.35 -3.02 -0.22
N ILE A 201 -2.81 -1.93 0.40
CA ILE A 201 -3.38 -0.77 -0.31
C ILE A 201 -2.48 0.46 -0.11
N PRO A 202 -2.42 1.38 -1.07
CA PRO A 202 -1.67 2.61 -0.88
C PRO A 202 -2.35 3.51 0.15
N LEU A 203 -1.55 4.33 0.83
CA LEU A 203 -2.06 5.35 1.74
C LEU A 203 -2.68 6.50 0.96
N PHE A 204 -3.99 6.70 1.10
CA PHE A 204 -4.69 7.83 0.49
C PHE A 204 -4.72 9.04 1.42
N SER A 205 -4.60 10.26 0.85
CA SER A 205 -4.85 11.49 1.61
C SER A 205 -6.35 11.68 1.84
N LYS A 206 -6.75 12.36 2.92
CA LYS A 206 -8.16 12.70 3.16
C LYS A 206 -8.78 13.54 2.02
N THR A 207 -7.93 14.29 1.30
CA THR A 207 -8.29 15.09 0.13
C THR A 207 -8.35 14.31 -1.18
N HIS A 208 -8.08 13.00 -1.17
CA HIS A 208 -8.14 12.18 -2.37
C HIS A 208 -9.57 12.22 -2.96
N PRO A 209 -9.73 12.45 -4.27
CA PRO A 209 -11.03 12.49 -4.90
C PRO A 209 -11.70 11.12 -4.83
N GLU A 210 -13.03 11.10 -4.69
CA GLU A 210 -13.80 9.85 -4.61
C GLU A 210 -13.71 9.03 -5.91
N ARG A 211 -13.71 9.73 -7.05
CA ARG A 211 -13.61 9.13 -8.38
C ARG A 211 -12.36 9.66 -9.07
N GLY A 212 -11.77 8.80 -9.90
CA GLY A 212 -10.73 9.24 -10.83
C GLY A 212 -11.27 10.36 -11.73
N GLY A 213 -10.37 11.27 -12.12
CA GLY A 213 -10.66 12.24 -13.19
C GLY A 213 -10.75 11.55 -14.55
N GLU A 214 -10.43 12.27 -15.63
CA GLU A 214 -10.46 11.69 -16.98
C GLU A 214 -9.73 10.34 -17.06
N ARG A 215 -10.30 9.44 -17.89
CA ARG A 215 -9.74 8.10 -18.16
C ARG A 215 -8.23 8.23 -18.35
N GLY A 216 -7.47 7.42 -17.63
CA GLY A 216 -6.03 7.38 -17.84
C GLY A 216 -5.72 7.05 -19.30
N TYR A 217 -4.55 7.46 -19.79
CA TYR A 217 -4.09 7.20 -21.15
C TYR A 217 -3.95 5.71 -21.50
N VAL A 218 -4.20 4.80 -20.55
CA VAL A 218 -4.20 3.36 -20.77
C VAL A 218 -5.55 2.97 -21.36
N GLY A 219 -5.61 2.96 -22.69
CA GLY A 219 -6.65 2.23 -23.40
C GLY A 219 -6.57 0.74 -23.06
N SER A 220 -7.72 0.06 -23.08
CA SER A 220 -7.82 -1.39 -22.97
C SER A 220 -6.90 -2.07 -24.00
N GLY A 221 -5.79 -2.66 -23.56
CA GLY A 221 -4.86 -3.41 -24.41
C GLY A 221 -3.37 -3.13 -24.17
N ASP A 222 -3.01 -1.96 -23.64
CA ASP A 222 -1.60 -1.57 -23.46
C ASP A 222 -1.10 -1.92 -22.06
N LEU A 223 -0.93 -3.22 -21.80
CA LEU A 223 -0.10 -3.72 -20.70
C LEU A 223 1.23 -4.23 -21.26
N PRO A 224 2.38 -3.75 -20.76
CA PRO A 224 2.54 -2.78 -19.69
C PRO A 224 2.40 -1.34 -20.22
N ALA A 225 1.54 -0.55 -19.59
CA ALA A 225 1.44 0.88 -19.87
C ALA A 225 2.82 1.51 -19.79
N THR A 226 3.25 2.25 -20.81
CA THR A 226 4.52 2.99 -20.80
C THR A 226 4.43 4.06 -19.72
N LYS A 227 4.88 3.73 -18.51
CA LYS A 227 4.88 4.67 -17.38
C LYS A 227 6.00 5.67 -17.59
N LYS A 228 5.65 6.96 -17.69
CA LYS A 228 6.62 8.07 -17.73
C LYS A 228 7.55 8.07 -16.50
N TYR A 229 7.03 7.63 -15.36
CA TYR A 229 7.75 7.57 -14.10
C TYR A 229 7.89 6.13 -13.62
N LEU A 230 9.12 5.73 -13.29
CA LEU A 230 9.46 4.47 -12.66
C LEU A 230 9.07 4.46 -11.17
N LEU A 231 9.39 5.55 -10.46
CA LEU A 231 9.13 5.68 -9.03
C LEU A 231 8.73 7.13 -8.72
N VAL A 232 7.68 7.29 -7.93
CA VAL A 232 7.26 8.59 -7.41
C VAL A 232 6.99 8.44 -5.91
N PHE A 233 7.62 9.29 -5.09
CA PHE A 233 7.40 9.38 -3.65
C PHE A 233 7.11 10.82 -3.27
N LYS A 234 6.10 11.04 -2.42
CA LYS A 234 5.82 12.35 -1.85
C LYS A 234 5.55 12.18 -0.36
N GLY A 235 6.43 12.69 0.49
CA GLY A 235 6.33 12.46 1.93
C GLY A 235 7.13 13.44 2.80
N LYS A 236 7.11 13.20 4.11
CA LYS A 236 7.85 14.01 5.08
C LYS A 236 9.29 13.49 5.23
N ARG A 237 10.26 14.41 5.26
CA ARG A 237 11.65 14.17 5.65
C ARG A 237 11.85 14.64 7.08
N TYR A 238 12.27 13.73 7.95
CA TYR A 238 12.48 14.04 9.36
C TYR A 238 13.90 14.59 9.51
N LEU A 239 14.01 15.80 10.06
CA LEU A 239 15.30 16.47 10.28
C LEU A 239 16.03 15.93 11.51
N TYR A 240 15.31 15.23 12.39
CA TYR A 240 15.79 14.69 13.65
C TYR A 240 14.93 13.48 14.05
N GLY A 241 15.42 12.69 15.01
CA GLY A 241 14.71 11.50 15.52
C GLY A 241 14.95 10.24 14.69
N ILE A 242 14.35 9.13 15.15
CA ILE A 242 14.52 7.81 14.54
C ILE A 242 13.98 7.83 13.10
N GLY A 243 14.74 7.25 12.16
CA GLY A 243 14.41 7.22 10.73
C GLY A 243 14.71 8.51 9.96
N SER A 244 15.27 9.53 10.61
CA SER A 244 15.72 10.76 9.94
C SER A 244 16.81 10.50 8.91
N GLU A 245 17.82 9.68 9.23
CA GLU A 245 18.90 9.29 8.31
C GLU A 245 18.35 8.61 7.05
N THR A 246 17.51 7.57 7.23
CA THR A 246 16.89 6.84 6.11
C THR A 246 16.06 7.75 5.22
N ARG A 247 15.22 8.62 5.80
CA ARG A 247 14.39 9.57 5.04
C ARG A 247 15.22 10.67 4.38
N ASN A 248 16.37 11.02 4.96
CA ASN A 248 17.31 11.98 4.38
C ASN A 248 18.03 11.38 3.16
N ALA A 249 18.33 10.08 3.20
CA ALA A 249 18.98 9.37 2.10
C ALA A 249 18.10 9.25 0.85
N LEU A 250 16.76 9.25 1.00
CA LEU A 250 15.83 9.14 -0.12
C LEU A 250 16.10 10.17 -1.21
N TYR A 251 16.48 11.41 -0.86
CA TYR A 251 16.80 12.45 -1.82
C TYR A 251 17.82 12.01 -2.90
N HIS A 252 18.80 11.16 -2.54
CA HIS A 252 19.83 10.72 -3.48
C HIS A 252 19.32 9.81 -4.60
N LEU A 253 18.12 9.25 -4.45
CA LEU A 253 17.48 8.45 -5.49
C LEU A 253 16.73 9.34 -6.51
N HIS A 254 16.52 10.62 -6.22
CA HIS A 254 15.84 11.55 -7.12
C HIS A 254 16.71 11.88 -8.34
N ASN A 255 16.20 11.60 -9.54
CA ASN A 255 16.93 11.88 -10.79
C ASN A 255 16.25 12.93 -11.69
N GLY A 256 15.13 13.51 -11.26
CA GLY A 256 14.38 14.52 -12.02
C GLY A 256 13.75 14.04 -13.33
N LYS A 257 13.85 12.75 -13.67
CA LYS A 257 13.40 12.18 -14.95
C LYS A 257 12.25 11.21 -14.75
N ASP A 258 12.56 10.01 -14.24
CA ASP A 258 11.63 8.91 -14.02
C ASP A 258 11.57 8.45 -12.56
N ILE A 259 12.49 8.93 -11.70
CA ILE A 259 12.45 8.77 -10.25
C ILE A 259 12.27 10.14 -9.59
N ILE A 260 11.05 10.42 -9.13
CA ILE A 260 10.65 11.70 -8.54
C ILE A 260 10.39 11.54 -7.05
N LEU A 261 11.23 12.14 -6.20
CA LEU A 261 11.09 12.08 -4.75
C LEU A 261 10.93 13.48 -4.20
N LEU A 262 9.72 13.77 -3.72
CA LEU A 262 9.33 15.07 -3.21
C LEU A 262 9.21 14.98 -1.70
N THR A 263 10.06 15.72 -1.00
CA THR A 263 10.10 15.72 0.47
C THR A 263 9.70 17.07 1.02
N THR A 264 8.99 17.07 2.15
CA THR A 264 8.82 18.28 2.97
C THR A 264 9.51 18.08 4.30
N CYS A 265 10.27 19.07 4.74
CA CYS A 265 10.85 19.06 6.08
C CYS A 265 9.94 19.67 7.15
N LYS A 266 8.72 20.11 6.77
CA LYS A 266 7.70 20.64 7.69
C LYS A 266 7.15 19.50 8.57
N HIS A 267 7.88 19.10 9.60
CA HIS A 267 7.50 18.01 10.49
C HIS A 267 7.85 18.28 11.97
N GLY A 268 6.89 18.03 12.86
CA GLY A 268 7.06 18.30 14.29
C GLY A 268 7.04 19.80 14.61
N LYS A 269 7.31 20.15 15.88
CA LYS A 269 7.32 21.56 16.32
C LYS A 269 8.64 22.27 16.03
N LYS A 270 9.75 21.51 15.98
CA LYS A 270 11.12 22.05 15.91
C LYS A 270 11.71 22.11 14.50
N TRP A 271 10.97 21.78 13.45
CA TRP A 271 11.54 21.78 12.10
C TRP A 271 12.09 23.14 11.66
N LYS A 272 11.49 24.24 12.12
CA LYS A 272 11.98 25.60 11.78
C LYS A 272 13.36 25.88 12.37
N GLU A 273 13.64 25.33 13.53
CA GLU A 273 14.92 25.48 14.25
C GLU A 273 15.99 24.56 13.64
N LEU A 274 15.58 23.37 13.20
CA LEU A 274 16.47 22.32 12.71
C LEU A 274 16.57 22.27 11.17
N LYS A 275 15.99 23.25 10.47
CA LYS A 275 15.97 23.26 9.00
C LYS A 275 17.40 23.39 8.46
N ASP A 276 17.76 22.52 7.53
CA ASP A 276 18.99 22.66 6.75
C ASP A 276 18.75 23.59 5.54
N PRO A 277 19.81 24.02 4.82
CA PRO A 277 19.65 24.90 3.65
C PRO A 277 18.80 24.30 2.51
N ARG A 278 18.60 22.98 2.45
CA ARG A 278 17.81 22.33 1.38
C ARG A 278 16.32 22.43 1.63
N CYS A 279 15.89 22.58 2.89
CA CYS A 279 14.48 22.64 3.28
C CYS A 279 13.65 23.61 2.45
N GLU A 280 14.19 24.78 2.09
CA GLU A 280 13.42 25.80 1.36
C GLU A 280 13.11 25.35 -0.06
N LEU A 281 14.11 24.80 -0.75
CA LEU A 281 13.95 24.24 -2.09
C LEU A 281 13.03 23.01 -2.08
N GLU A 282 13.26 22.08 -1.14
CA GLU A 282 12.45 20.87 -0.99
C GLU A 282 10.96 21.21 -0.77
N ASN A 283 10.66 22.14 0.14
CA ASN A 283 9.29 22.56 0.40
C ASN A 283 8.64 23.21 -0.83
N LYS A 284 9.40 24.01 -1.59
CA LYS A 284 8.89 24.63 -2.83
C LYS A 284 8.53 23.58 -3.87
N GLU A 285 9.39 22.60 -4.10
CA GLU A 285 9.12 21.50 -5.06
C GLU A 285 7.99 20.59 -4.56
N TYR A 286 7.93 20.32 -3.25
CA TYR A 286 6.85 19.55 -2.62
C TYR A 286 5.48 20.22 -2.79
N ASP A 287 5.42 21.54 -2.64
CA ASP A 287 4.17 22.31 -2.74
C ASP A 287 3.75 22.50 -4.23
N ARG A 288 4.71 22.47 -5.17
CA ARG A 288 4.46 22.68 -6.61
C ARG A 288 3.71 21.53 -7.28
N LEU A 289 4.04 20.28 -6.95
CA LEU A 289 3.49 19.09 -7.62
C LEU A 289 2.27 18.56 -6.85
N TYR A 290 1.07 18.76 -7.39
CA TYR A 290 -0.15 18.16 -6.84
C TYR A 290 -0.28 16.69 -7.26
N PHE A 291 -0.73 15.84 -6.34
CA PHE A 291 -0.91 14.39 -6.55
C PHE A 291 -1.74 14.04 -7.80
N LEU A 292 -2.55 14.97 -8.32
CA LEU A 292 -3.38 14.80 -9.51
C LEU A 292 -2.57 14.56 -10.81
N GLU A 293 -1.32 15.03 -10.89
CA GLU A 293 -0.42 14.73 -12.02
C GLU A 293 0.30 13.37 -11.89
N SER A 294 0.07 12.65 -10.79
CA SER A 294 1.00 11.61 -10.32
C SER A 294 0.25 10.35 -9.86
N ARG A 295 -0.47 9.72 -10.78
CA ARG A 295 -1.33 8.55 -10.56
C ARG A 295 -0.59 7.24 -10.18
N ASN A 296 0.67 7.32 -9.75
CA ASN A 296 1.56 6.17 -9.50
C ASN A 296 2.39 6.28 -8.19
N PHE A 297 2.00 7.13 -7.24
CA PHE A 297 2.74 7.22 -5.98
C PHE A 297 2.63 5.91 -5.17
N ILE A 298 3.78 5.37 -4.78
CA ILE A 298 3.88 4.40 -3.68
C ILE A 298 4.09 5.23 -2.42
N SER A 299 3.18 5.12 -1.46
CA SER A 299 3.41 5.63 -0.11
C SER A 299 4.18 4.56 0.66
N ILE A 300 5.40 4.88 1.08
CA ILE A 300 6.19 4.09 2.04
C ILE A 300 6.00 4.72 3.43
#